data_AF-A0A9P4IC39-F1
#
_entry.id   AF-A0A9P4IC39-F1
#
_cell.length_a   1.000
_cell.length_b   1.000
_cell.length_c   1.000
_cell.angle_alpha   90.00
_cell.angle_beta   90.00
_cell.angle_gamma   90.00
#
_symmetry.space_group_name_H-M   'P 1'
#
loop_
_entity.id
_entity.type
_entity.pdbx_description
1 polymer ?
#
loop_
_entity_poly.entity_id
_entity_poly.type
_entity_poly.pdbx_seq_one_letter_code
_entity_poly.pdbx_strand_id
1 'polypeptide(L)'
;MASIYRQSTLTLAATGSKDGTGGLFSDNPEYKLIVTGPNGKQCNIYARKHIRHFGYPVGYEKRYPVIRVRDDSQDFPLLGRGWVYQERLLSKRMLHFGSGERICECHEIHRTASDNVVDLMKTLKEGYMLPLGQPRKWTRETPWRLLVSQYSTLRLTFGKDKLPALSGCAQQVLVDKYPTDPRNFSAQESPYVAGLWRKSLLDDLLWSAADALLPRPEKWRAPSFSWASVDNVVKYPKRLSYQTGVEAEAEQYEPLCTVVGAEGIPSGIDITGAVRYGELRIRGILMKGILLHRPVHYLAEGFDGKDTVAYEPAKEFAYPPSVLLHEDKELFFSADYALHCPGPHHVFPGATIHVLRMQRPIDHNGPDYSLILRRVGEAQVTPEEHQRLGATYVQNGHKYERIGLADISGARVLDAQEKHQFRTRTEYTEVVII
;
A
#
# COMPACT_ATOMS: atom_id res chain seq x y z
N MET A 1 4.85 23.21 -1.35
CA MET A 1 3.61 23.03 -2.17
C MET A 1 2.37 22.86 -1.30
N ALA A 2 2.39 22.03 -0.25
CA ALA A 2 1.21 21.76 0.61
C ALA A 2 0.46 23.02 1.10
N SER A 3 1.17 24.04 1.56
CA SER A 3 0.59 25.30 2.03
C SER A 3 -0.23 26.02 0.96
N ILE A 4 0.19 25.99 -0.30
CA ILE A 4 -0.50 26.64 -1.43
C ILE A 4 -1.92 26.10 -1.56
N TYR A 5 -2.08 24.77 -1.60
CA TYR A 5 -3.38 24.13 -1.74
C TYR A 5 -4.21 24.26 -0.46
N ARG A 6 -3.60 24.08 0.72
CA ARG A 6 -4.27 24.23 2.03
C ARG A 6 -4.83 25.64 2.26
N GLN A 7 -4.12 26.66 1.81
CA GLN A 7 -4.48 28.07 1.98
C GLN A 7 -5.26 28.63 0.77
N SER A 8 -5.39 27.88 -0.31
CA SER A 8 -6.20 28.28 -1.46
C SER A 8 -7.67 28.48 -1.06
N THR A 9 -8.30 29.53 -1.60
CA THR A 9 -9.75 29.73 -1.47
C THR A 9 -10.52 28.74 -2.36
N LEU A 10 -10.02 28.52 -3.57
CA LEU A 10 -10.56 27.60 -4.56
C LEU A 10 -9.40 27.09 -5.42
N THR A 11 -9.34 25.78 -5.63
CA THR A 11 -8.44 25.18 -6.61
C THR A 11 -9.22 24.78 -7.86
N LEU A 12 -8.74 25.20 -9.03
CA LEU A 12 -9.30 24.79 -10.32
C LEU A 12 -8.50 23.60 -10.84
N ALA A 13 -9.18 22.52 -11.17
CA ALA A 13 -8.55 21.29 -11.65
C ALA A 13 -9.03 20.96 -13.07
N ALA A 14 -8.09 20.91 -14.01
CA ALA A 14 -8.32 20.43 -15.38
C ALA A 14 -8.44 18.90 -15.40
N THR A 15 -9.45 18.36 -14.72
CA THR A 15 -9.57 16.93 -14.41
C THR A 15 -9.64 16.04 -15.65
N GLY A 16 -10.29 16.53 -16.72
CA GLY A 16 -10.37 15.86 -18.02
C GLY A 16 -9.08 15.95 -18.85
N SER A 17 -8.09 16.74 -18.44
CA SER A 17 -6.87 17.00 -19.19
C SER A 17 -5.74 16.09 -18.76
N LYS A 18 -5.06 15.46 -19.73
CA LYS A 18 -3.95 14.53 -19.47
C LYS A 18 -2.69 15.24 -18.98
N ASP A 19 -2.45 16.45 -19.48
CA ASP A 19 -1.31 17.29 -19.16
C ASP A 19 -1.66 18.79 -19.30
N GLY A 20 -0.64 19.66 -19.24
CA GLY A 20 -0.81 21.11 -19.29
C GLY A 20 -1.34 21.67 -20.62
N THR A 21 -1.50 20.85 -21.67
CA THR A 21 -1.98 21.29 -22.99
C THR A 21 -3.50 21.19 -23.15
N GLY A 22 -4.19 20.43 -22.30
CA GLY A 22 -5.62 20.12 -22.48
C GLY A 22 -6.61 21.20 -22.03
N GLY A 23 -6.17 22.21 -21.28
CA GLY A 23 -7.04 23.30 -20.81
C GLY A 23 -8.15 22.86 -19.83
N LEU A 24 -9.08 23.77 -19.52
CA LEU A 24 -10.21 23.53 -18.60
C LEU A 24 -11.53 23.22 -19.33
N PHE A 25 -11.67 23.60 -20.58
CA PHE A 25 -12.93 23.51 -21.31
C PHE A 25 -12.85 22.39 -22.33
N SER A 26 -13.93 21.63 -22.43
CA SER A 26 -14.10 20.57 -23.41
C SER A 26 -15.40 20.78 -24.16
N ASP A 27 -15.38 20.52 -25.46
CA ASP A 27 -16.58 20.48 -26.27
C ASP A 27 -17.23 19.12 -26.06
N ASN A 28 -18.44 19.11 -25.49
CA ASN A 28 -19.21 17.90 -25.32
C ASN A 28 -20.46 17.98 -26.21
N PRO A 29 -20.55 17.17 -27.27
CA PRO A 29 -21.70 17.22 -28.15
C PRO A 29 -22.94 16.77 -27.39
N GLU A 30 -23.90 17.68 -27.22
CA GLU A 30 -25.24 17.32 -26.76
C GLU A 30 -25.94 16.54 -27.88
N TYR A 31 -26.38 15.32 -27.59
CA TYR A 31 -27.15 14.55 -28.56
C TYR A 31 -28.59 15.05 -28.51
N LYS A 32 -28.97 15.84 -29.52
CA LYS A 32 -30.34 16.30 -29.71
C LYS A 32 -31.10 15.29 -30.57
N LEU A 33 -32.08 14.63 -29.97
CA LEU A 33 -33.06 13.79 -30.67
C LEU A 33 -34.37 14.56 -30.79
N ILE A 34 -34.89 14.69 -32.01
CA ILE A 34 -36.22 15.25 -32.24
C ILE A 34 -37.20 14.08 -32.32
N VAL A 35 -38.13 14.00 -31.37
CA VAL A 35 -39.12 12.92 -31.31
C VAL A 35 -40.51 13.50 -31.54
N THR A 36 -41.32 12.82 -32.33
CA THR A 36 -42.72 13.19 -32.55
C THR A 36 -43.59 12.34 -31.63
N GLY A 37 -44.32 12.99 -30.73
CA GLY A 37 -45.23 12.32 -29.82
C GLY A 37 -46.50 11.79 -30.52
N PRO A 38 -47.31 10.95 -29.84
CA PRO A 38 -48.54 10.38 -30.40
C PRO A 38 -49.58 11.41 -30.86
N ASN A 39 -49.48 12.65 -30.37
CA ASN A 39 -50.34 13.78 -30.72
C ASN A 39 -49.79 14.62 -31.90
N GLY A 40 -48.75 14.16 -32.59
CA GLY A 40 -48.10 14.88 -33.70
C GLY A 40 -47.20 16.05 -33.27
N LYS A 41 -47.05 16.32 -31.96
CA LYS A 41 -46.17 17.39 -31.48
C LYS A 41 -44.73 16.91 -31.42
N GLN A 42 -43.83 17.74 -31.93
CA GLN A 42 -42.39 17.51 -31.80
C GLN A 42 -41.90 17.92 -30.40
N CYS A 43 -41.05 17.10 -29.80
CA CYS A 43 -40.27 17.43 -28.62
C CYS A 43 -38.78 17.24 -28.91
N ASN A 44 -37.95 18.09 -28.30
CA ASN A 44 -36.51 17.92 -28.30
C ASN A 44 -36.14 17.12 -27.05
N ILE A 45 -35.52 15.96 -27.24
CA ILE A 45 -34.88 15.19 -26.18
C ILE A 45 -33.38 15.46 -26.28
N TYR A 46 -32.84 16.03 -25.21
CA TYR A 46 -31.40 16.21 -25.06
C TYR A 46 -30.84 15.06 -24.24
N ALA A 47 -29.88 14.35 -24.80
CA ALA A 47 -29.19 13.26 -24.12
C ALA A 47 -27.69 13.55 -24.08
N ARG A 48 -27.05 13.12 -23.00
CA ARG A 48 -25.60 13.10 -22.86
C ARG A 48 -25.17 11.71 -22.40
N LYS A 49 -23.95 11.30 -22.74
CA LYS A 49 -23.37 10.07 -22.19
C LYS A 49 -23.33 10.21 -20.66
N HIS A 50 -23.79 9.19 -19.95
CA HIS A 50 -23.70 9.16 -18.49
C HIS A 50 -22.22 9.25 -18.07
N ILE A 51 -21.88 10.29 -17.32
CA ILE A 51 -20.54 10.48 -16.74
C ILE A 51 -20.51 9.72 -15.43
N ARG A 52 -19.55 8.81 -15.27
CA ARG A 52 -19.36 8.12 -13.99
C ARG A 52 -18.52 9.02 -13.11
N HIS A 53 -19.02 9.43 -11.95
CA HIS A 53 -18.25 10.27 -11.03
C HIS A 53 -17.12 9.46 -10.37
N PHE A 54 -15.97 10.10 -10.17
CA PHE A 54 -14.82 9.47 -9.52
C PHE A 54 -15.09 9.18 -8.04
N GLY A 55 -14.55 8.07 -7.53
CA GLY A 55 -14.72 7.67 -6.13
C GLY A 55 -15.87 6.68 -5.88
N TYR A 56 -16.54 6.21 -6.93
CA TYR A 56 -17.47 5.09 -6.81
C TYR A 56 -16.68 3.79 -6.53
N PRO A 57 -16.90 3.10 -5.40
CA PRO A 57 -16.23 1.82 -5.15
C PRO A 57 -16.72 0.79 -6.17
N VAL A 58 -15.80 0.19 -6.92
CA VAL A 58 -16.14 -0.70 -8.05
C VAL A 58 -16.36 -2.16 -7.63
N GLY A 59 -16.42 -2.43 -6.33
CA GLY A 59 -16.83 -3.74 -5.82
C GLY A 59 -16.46 -3.93 -4.35
N TYR A 60 -17.33 -4.64 -3.64
CA TYR A 60 -17.07 -5.14 -2.29
C TYR A 60 -16.46 -6.55 -2.39
N GLU A 61 -15.13 -6.65 -2.52
CA GLU A 61 -14.46 -7.95 -2.37
C GLU A 61 -14.32 -8.28 -0.88
N LYS A 62 -15.07 -9.27 -0.39
CA LYS A 62 -15.14 -9.69 1.03
C LYS A 62 -13.77 -10.05 1.65
N ARG A 63 -12.77 -10.38 0.82
CA ARG A 63 -11.47 -10.93 1.25
C ARG A 63 -10.35 -9.90 1.29
N TYR A 64 -10.40 -8.85 0.46
CA TYR A 64 -9.38 -7.79 0.42
C TYR A 64 -10.02 -6.41 0.20
N PRO A 65 -10.04 -5.55 1.22
CA PRO A 65 -10.69 -4.24 1.19
C PRO A 65 -9.75 -3.18 0.61
N VAL A 66 -9.17 -3.46 -0.56
CA VAL A 66 -8.76 -2.36 -1.43
C VAL A 66 -10.08 -1.82 -1.96
N ILE A 67 -10.39 -0.55 -1.71
CA ILE A 67 -11.32 0.15 -2.60
C ILE A 67 -10.60 0.06 -3.95
N ARG A 68 -10.93 -0.94 -4.77
CA ARG A 68 -10.49 -1.00 -6.16
C ARG A 68 -11.12 0.23 -6.78
N VAL A 69 -10.38 1.34 -6.73
CA VAL A 69 -10.68 2.52 -7.52
C VAL A 69 -10.45 2.01 -8.93
N ARG A 70 -11.52 1.90 -9.70
CA ARG A 70 -11.40 1.58 -11.11
C ARG A 70 -10.40 2.54 -11.73
N ASP A 71 -9.66 2.06 -12.71
CA ASP A 71 -8.82 2.94 -13.51
C ASP A 71 -9.72 3.90 -14.31
N ASP A 72 -10.11 4.99 -13.64
CA ASP A 72 -10.84 6.09 -14.25
C ASP A 72 -9.88 7.05 -14.95
N SER A 73 -8.60 6.68 -15.16
CA SER A 73 -7.63 7.58 -15.80
C SER A 73 -7.95 7.89 -17.26
N GLN A 74 -8.88 7.15 -17.88
CA GLN A 74 -9.44 7.51 -19.18
C GLN A 74 -10.44 8.68 -19.07
N ASP A 75 -11.27 8.70 -18.03
CA ASP A 75 -12.32 9.71 -17.83
C ASP A 75 -11.78 10.94 -17.06
N PHE A 76 -10.85 10.72 -16.11
CA PHE A 76 -10.26 11.71 -15.21
C PHE A 76 -8.73 11.56 -15.12
N PRO A 77 -7.99 11.76 -16.23
CA PRO A 77 -6.56 11.50 -16.30
C PRO A 77 -5.72 12.25 -15.26
N LEU A 78 -6.13 13.46 -14.87
CA LEU A 78 -5.45 14.25 -13.85
C LEU A 78 -5.41 13.52 -12.50
N LEU A 79 -6.49 12.83 -12.11
CA LEU A 79 -6.61 12.16 -10.81
C LEU A 79 -5.75 10.90 -10.71
N GLY A 80 -5.27 10.37 -11.84
CA GLY A 80 -4.33 9.25 -11.86
C GLY A 80 -2.88 9.63 -11.57
N ARG A 81 -2.58 10.92 -11.31
CA ARG A 81 -1.22 11.43 -11.06
C ARG A 81 -0.94 11.51 -9.56
N GLY A 82 0.20 10.98 -9.12
CA GLY A 82 0.54 10.92 -7.69
C GLY A 82 0.59 12.29 -7.00
N TRP A 83 1.20 13.31 -7.62
CA TRP A 83 1.24 14.67 -7.06
C TRP A 83 -0.16 15.27 -6.85
N VAL A 84 -1.09 15.01 -7.77
CA VAL A 84 -2.47 15.52 -7.70
C VAL A 84 -3.21 15.00 -6.46
N TYR A 85 -2.78 13.87 -5.90
CA TYR A 85 -3.42 13.30 -4.72
C TYR A 85 -3.37 14.26 -3.52
N GLN A 86 -2.19 14.75 -3.15
CA GLN A 86 -2.08 15.73 -2.06
C GLN A 86 -2.72 17.08 -2.43
N GLU A 87 -2.62 17.49 -3.70
CA GLU A 87 -3.23 18.74 -4.18
C GLU A 87 -4.75 18.72 -3.97
N ARG A 88 -5.40 17.61 -4.32
CA ARG A 88 -6.84 17.39 -4.13
C ARG A 88 -7.23 17.33 -2.66
N LEU A 89 -6.52 16.54 -1.86
CA LEU A 89 -6.88 16.31 -0.45
C LEU A 89 -6.69 17.56 0.41
N LEU A 90 -5.61 18.32 0.18
CA LEU A 90 -5.31 19.53 0.94
C LEU A 90 -6.17 20.73 0.53
N SER A 91 -6.69 20.76 -0.70
CA SER A 91 -7.54 21.84 -1.19
C SER A 91 -8.90 21.85 -0.49
N LYS A 92 -9.22 22.91 0.26
CA LYS A 92 -10.53 23.05 0.95
C LYS A 92 -11.72 22.98 0.01
N ARG A 93 -11.58 23.58 -1.17
CA ARG A 93 -12.58 23.62 -2.24
C ARG A 93 -11.87 23.40 -3.57
N MET A 94 -12.37 22.46 -4.36
CA MET A 94 -11.83 22.15 -5.68
C MET A 94 -12.97 22.12 -6.69
N LEU A 95 -12.80 22.84 -7.79
CA LEU A 95 -13.69 22.79 -8.94
C LEU A 95 -12.99 21.98 -10.03
N HIS A 96 -13.51 20.79 -10.27
CA HIS A 96 -13.05 19.90 -11.32
C HIS A 96 -13.75 20.23 -12.62
N PHE A 97 -12.96 20.38 -13.67
CA PHE A 97 -13.42 20.46 -15.04
C PHE A 97 -13.19 19.10 -15.70
N GLY A 98 -14.23 18.28 -15.75
CA GLY A 98 -14.23 17.02 -16.47
C GLY A 98 -14.50 17.22 -17.96
N SER A 99 -14.50 16.13 -18.71
CA SER A 99 -14.79 16.13 -20.15
C SER A 99 -16.25 16.49 -20.48
N GLY A 100 -17.18 16.46 -19.52
CA GLY A 100 -18.60 16.73 -19.77
C GLY A 100 -19.39 17.35 -18.65
N GLU A 101 -18.75 17.66 -17.53
CA GLU A 101 -19.38 18.33 -16.42
C GLU A 101 -18.35 19.01 -15.52
N ARG A 102 -18.87 19.90 -14.69
CA ARG A 102 -18.11 20.52 -13.60
C ARG A 102 -18.53 19.87 -12.30
N ILE A 103 -17.53 19.51 -11.49
CA ILE A 103 -17.72 18.81 -10.23
C ILE A 103 -17.11 19.67 -9.12
N CYS A 104 -17.91 20.01 -8.12
CA CYS A 104 -17.51 20.76 -6.95
C CYS A 104 -17.21 19.77 -5.80
N GLU A 105 -16.00 19.82 -5.28
CA GLU A 105 -15.57 18.98 -4.16
C GLU A 105 -15.00 19.84 -3.02
N CYS A 106 -15.62 19.79 -1.84
CA CYS A 106 -15.09 20.42 -0.63
C CYS A 106 -14.92 19.40 0.52
N HIS A 107 -14.45 19.88 1.67
CA HIS A 107 -14.25 19.06 2.87
C HIS A 107 -15.56 18.63 3.58
N GLU A 108 -16.71 19.13 3.12
CA GLU A 108 -18.03 18.86 3.72
C GLU A 108 -19.01 18.23 2.72
N ILE A 109 -18.88 18.52 1.43
CA ILE A 109 -19.87 18.17 0.39
C ILE A 109 -19.16 17.90 -0.94
N HIS A 110 -19.69 16.94 -1.70
CA HIS A 110 -19.42 16.75 -3.12
C HIS A 110 -20.71 17.07 -3.90
N ARG A 111 -20.67 18.01 -4.85
CA ARG A 111 -21.82 18.37 -5.72
C ARG A 111 -21.42 18.40 -7.18
N THR A 112 -22.28 17.91 -8.06
CA THR A 112 -22.08 17.94 -9.51
C THR A 112 -23.04 18.96 -10.12
N ALA A 113 -22.69 19.56 -11.27
CA ALA A 113 -23.53 20.59 -11.90
C ALA A 113 -24.87 20.07 -12.45
N SER A 114 -25.03 18.74 -12.52
CA SER A 114 -26.28 18.08 -12.87
C SER A 114 -26.89 17.49 -11.59
N ASP A 115 -27.78 18.22 -10.94
CA ASP A 115 -28.40 17.91 -9.63
C ASP A 115 -29.25 16.60 -9.58
N ASN A 116 -29.05 15.66 -10.50
CA ASN A 116 -29.76 14.40 -10.55
C ASN A 116 -28.89 13.24 -10.05
N VAL A 117 -29.03 12.93 -8.76
CA VAL A 117 -28.68 11.65 -8.10
C VAL A 117 -27.16 11.41 -8.04
N VAL A 118 -26.49 11.34 -6.89
CA VAL A 118 -26.69 10.37 -5.82
C VAL A 118 -25.99 10.89 -4.54
N ASP A 119 -26.77 11.02 -3.47
CA ASP A 119 -26.42 11.26 -2.07
C ASP A 119 -25.73 10.04 -1.41
N LEU A 120 -24.88 9.33 -2.15
CA LEU A 120 -24.38 8.01 -1.76
C LEU A 120 -22.93 7.87 -2.18
N MET A 121 -22.04 8.47 -1.39
CA MET A 121 -20.88 7.84 -0.76
C MET A 121 -19.83 8.87 -0.43
N LYS A 122 -19.36 8.79 0.82
CA LYS A 122 -18.29 9.61 1.39
C LYS A 122 -17.07 9.57 0.49
N THR A 123 -16.72 10.70 -0.12
CA THR A 123 -15.51 10.76 -0.96
C THR A 123 -14.27 10.50 -0.11
N LEU A 124 -13.17 10.11 -0.74
CA LEU A 124 -11.86 9.98 -0.07
C LEU A 124 -11.44 11.26 0.64
N LYS A 125 -11.88 12.41 0.12
CA LYS A 125 -11.63 13.71 0.72
C LYS A 125 -12.44 13.92 2.01
N GLU A 126 -13.69 13.46 2.07
CA GLU A 126 -14.45 13.42 3.33
C GLU A 126 -13.80 12.44 4.32
N GLY A 127 -13.44 11.24 3.86
CA GLY A 127 -12.73 10.24 4.68
C GLY A 127 -11.36 10.72 5.20
N TYR A 128 -10.69 11.59 4.45
CA TYR A 128 -9.45 12.25 4.86
C TYR A 128 -9.65 13.35 5.91
N MET A 129 -10.78 14.08 5.84
CA MET A 129 -11.05 15.23 6.71
C MET A 129 -11.76 14.87 8.03
N LEU A 130 -12.59 13.82 8.04
CA LEU A 130 -13.28 13.34 9.24
C LEU A 130 -12.33 13.12 10.44
N PRO A 131 -11.13 12.52 10.29
CA PRO A 131 -10.16 12.34 11.37
C PRO A 131 -9.43 13.62 11.80
N LEU A 132 -9.36 14.63 10.93
CA LEU A 132 -8.68 15.90 11.23
C LEU A 132 -9.61 16.88 11.97
N GLY A 133 -10.93 16.67 11.90
CA GLY A 133 -11.95 17.54 12.50
C GLY A 133 -12.71 17.00 13.70
N GLN A 134 -12.71 15.68 13.98
CA GLN A 134 -13.48 15.10 15.09
C GLN A 134 -12.66 14.19 16.03
N PRO A 135 -12.39 14.60 17.28
CA PRO A 135 -11.53 13.85 18.20
C PRO A 135 -12.18 12.66 18.91
N ARG A 136 -13.46 12.31 18.65
CA ARG A 136 -14.23 11.52 19.63
C ARG A 136 -14.55 10.05 19.33
N LYS A 137 -14.34 9.48 18.14
CA LYS A 137 -14.67 8.05 17.90
C LYS A 137 -13.79 7.29 16.89
N TRP A 138 -12.53 7.66 16.72
CA TRP A 138 -11.61 6.89 15.86
C TRP A 138 -10.43 6.35 16.65
N THR A 139 -10.39 5.03 16.78
CA THR A 139 -9.26 4.32 17.36
C THR A 139 -8.19 4.12 16.27
N ARG A 140 -7.01 4.74 16.49
CA ARG A 140 -5.70 4.42 15.86
C ARG A 140 -5.53 4.86 14.38
N GLU A 141 -4.28 4.88 13.92
CA GLU A 141 -3.77 5.48 12.66
C GLU A 141 -4.33 4.92 11.33
N THR A 142 -5.48 4.26 11.36
CA THR A 142 -6.27 3.74 10.23
C THR A 142 -6.45 4.71 9.04
N PRO A 143 -6.60 6.04 9.22
CA PRO A 143 -6.70 6.97 8.09
C PRO A 143 -5.45 7.01 7.21
N TRP A 144 -4.25 6.90 7.81
CA TRP A 144 -2.99 6.98 7.05
C TRP A 144 -2.82 5.78 6.12
N ARG A 145 -3.14 4.58 6.60
CA ARG A 145 -3.03 3.34 5.81
C ARG A 145 -3.96 3.35 4.61
N LEU A 146 -5.17 3.92 4.77
CA LEU A 146 -6.09 4.14 3.65
C LEU A 146 -5.48 5.10 2.61
N LEU A 147 -4.89 6.21 3.07
CA LEU A 147 -4.23 7.17 2.19
C LEU A 147 -3.08 6.52 1.42
N VAL A 148 -2.23 5.76 2.10
CA VAL A 148 -1.11 5.03 1.49
C VAL A 148 -1.62 4.03 0.45
N SER A 149 -2.64 3.24 0.80
CA SER A 149 -3.22 2.25 -0.11
C SER A 149 -3.74 2.90 -1.38
N GLN A 150 -4.44 4.02 -1.27
CA GLN A 150 -5.01 4.74 -2.42
C GLN A 150 -3.96 5.49 -3.22
N TYR A 151 -3.02 6.14 -2.54
CA TYR A 151 -1.92 6.81 -3.19
C TYR A 151 -1.06 5.83 -4.00
N SER A 152 -0.87 4.60 -3.51
CA SER A 152 -0.06 3.60 -4.18
C SER A 152 -0.61 3.13 -5.53
N THR A 153 -1.91 3.31 -5.80
CA THR A 153 -2.51 3.00 -7.11
C THR A 153 -2.25 4.07 -8.17
N LEU A 154 -1.71 5.22 -7.75
CA LEU A 154 -1.49 6.36 -8.63
C LEU A 154 -0.14 6.27 -9.34
N ARG A 155 -0.08 6.92 -10.52
CA ARG A 155 1.10 6.91 -11.36
C ARG A 155 2.02 8.07 -11.01
N LEU A 156 3.31 7.79 -10.93
CA LEU A 156 4.37 8.78 -10.80
C LEU A 156 5.32 8.67 -11.98
N THR A 157 5.59 9.80 -12.63
CA THR A 157 6.61 9.88 -13.68
C THR A 157 8.01 9.67 -13.12
N PHE A 158 8.26 10.16 -11.91
CA PHE A 158 9.57 10.05 -11.24
C PHE A 158 9.43 9.31 -9.92
N GLY A 159 10.02 8.12 -9.83
CA GLY A 159 9.95 7.29 -8.63
C GLY A 159 10.48 7.99 -7.37
N LYS A 160 11.46 8.89 -7.49
CA LYS A 160 12.00 9.68 -6.35
C LYS A 160 10.94 10.55 -5.65
N ASP A 161 9.84 10.85 -6.33
CA ASP A 161 8.76 11.68 -5.80
C ASP A 161 7.75 10.86 -4.97
N LYS A 162 7.96 9.54 -4.77
CA LYS A 162 7.00 8.67 -4.06
C LYS A 162 6.63 9.18 -2.66
N LEU A 163 7.60 9.60 -1.85
CA LEU A 163 7.33 10.24 -0.55
C LEU A 163 6.99 11.75 -0.69
N PRO A 164 7.76 12.57 -1.43
CA PRO A 164 7.45 13.98 -1.64
C PRO A 164 6.02 14.30 -2.13
N ALA A 165 5.47 13.49 -3.02
CA ALA A 165 4.14 13.73 -3.58
C ALA A 165 2.99 13.41 -2.60
N LEU A 166 3.29 12.81 -1.44
CA LEU A 166 2.34 12.60 -0.33
C LEU A 166 2.72 13.42 0.92
N SER A 167 3.85 14.13 0.91
CA SER A 167 4.43 14.74 2.11
C SER A 167 3.52 15.80 2.74
N GLY A 168 2.78 16.56 1.93
CA GLY A 168 1.81 17.54 2.44
C GLY A 168 0.69 16.93 3.28
N CYS A 169 0.23 15.73 2.93
CA CYS A 169 -0.74 15.00 3.74
C CYS A 169 -0.11 14.55 5.08
N ALA A 170 1.14 14.10 5.07
CA ALA A 170 1.87 13.73 6.28
C ALA A 170 2.13 14.95 7.19
N GLN A 171 2.50 16.10 6.62
CA GLN A 171 2.65 17.36 7.37
C GLN A 171 1.37 17.75 8.09
N GLN A 172 0.21 17.59 7.44
CA GLN A 172 -1.07 17.87 8.07
C GLN A 172 -1.31 16.95 9.27
N VAL A 173 -1.02 15.66 9.14
CA VAL A 173 -1.11 14.71 10.27
C VAL A 173 -0.14 15.07 11.40
N LEU A 174 1.06 15.54 11.08
CA LEU A 174 2.02 16.02 12.08
C LEU A 174 1.47 17.22 12.84
N VAL A 175 1.05 18.27 12.13
CA VAL A 175 0.53 19.51 12.73
C VAL A 175 -0.70 19.25 13.60
N ASP A 176 -1.58 18.34 13.18
CA ASP A 176 -2.82 18.07 13.91
C ASP A 176 -2.62 17.18 15.15
N LYS A 177 -1.62 16.28 15.13
CA LYS A 177 -1.38 15.32 16.23
C LYS A 177 -0.24 15.70 17.17
N TYR A 178 0.70 16.50 16.70
CA TYR A 178 1.91 16.84 17.45
C TYR A 178 2.02 18.36 17.57
N PRO A 179 1.98 18.91 18.79
CA PRO A 179 2.00 20.36 19.01
C PRO A 179 3.37 21.01 18.76
N THR A 180 4.43 20.20 18.63
CA THR A 180 5.80 20.66 18.41
C THR A 180 6.05 20.98 16.93
N ASP A 181 6.82 22.03 16.65
CA ASP A 181 7.29 22.32 15.30
C ASP A 181 8.02 21.08 14.73
N PRO A 182 7.58 20.53 13.58
CA PRO A 182 8.21 19.38 12.94
C PRO A 182 9.73 19.51 12.79
N ARG A 183 10.24 20.74 12.59
CA ARG A 183 11.67 21.00 12.40
C ARG A 183 12.52 20.77 13.65
N ASN A 184 11.88 20.64 14.82
CA ASN A 184 12.58 20.42 16.08
C ASN A 184 12.78 18.95 16.41
N PHE A 185 12.21 18.03 15.64
CA PHE A 185 12.47 16.60 15.84
C PHE A 185 13.86 16.24 15.31
N SER A 186 14.68 15.63 16.16
CA SER A 186 15.82 14.85 15.69
C SER A 186 15.33 13.65 14.87
N ALA A 187 16.21 13.04 14.07
CA ALA A 187 15.85 11.88 13.24
C ALA A 187 15.37 10.68 14.10
N GLN A 188 15.93 10.52 15.30
CA GLN A 188 15.59 9.47 16.26
C GLN A 188 14.27 9.73 16.99
N GLU A 189 13.87 11.00 17.14
CA GLU A 189 12.64 11.40 17.83
C GLU A 189 11.48 11.66 16.88
N SER A 190 11.76 11.77 15.57
CA SER A 190 10.75 12.04 14.55
C SER A 190 9.57 11.07 14.68
N PRO A 191 8.33 11.58 14.78
CA PRO A 191 7.13 10.75 14.75
C PRO A 191 6.89 10.10 13.39
N TYR A 192 7.48 10.66 12.32
CA TYR A 192 7.36 10.17 10.95
C TYR A 192 8.67 9.55 10.49
N VAL A 193 8.61 8.31 10.01
CA VAL A 193 9.77 7.53 9.59
C VAL A 193 9.52 6.98 8.20
N ALA A 194 10.04 7.66 7.18
CA ALA A 194 10.04 7.23 5.77
C ALA A 194 8.68 6.69 5.27
N GLY A 195 7.57 7.35 5.55
CA GLY A 195 6.23 6.89 5.13
C GLY A 195 5.40 6.22 6.22
N LEU A 196 5.95 5.99 7.42
CA LEU A 196 5.31 5.27 8.53
C LEU A 196 5.26 6.15 9.79
N TRP A 197 4.33 5.86 10.72
CA TRP A 197 4.22 6.55 11.99
C TRP A 197 4.82 5.74 13.13
N ARG A 198 5.69 6.37 13.94
CA ARG A 198 6.36 5.73 15.08
C ARG A 198 5.38 5.12 16.08
N LYS A 199 4.28 5.82 16.38
CA LYS A 199 3.29 5.41 17.38
C LYS A 199 2.53 4.13 16.98
N SER A 200 2.41 3.84 15.69
CA SER A 200 1.76 2.63 15.16
C SER A 200 2.67 1.81 14.26
N LEU A 201 3.98 1.93 14.45
CA LEU A 201 4.94 1.39 13.52
C LEU A 201 4.74 -0.10 13.26
N LEU A 202 4.41 -0.89 14.30
CA LEU A 202 4.13 -2.32 14.15
C LEU A 202 2.96 -2.62 13.20
N ASP A 203 1.88 -1.85 13.27
CA ASP A 203 0.73 -2.00 12.37
C ASP A 203 1.03 -1.41 10.98
N ASP A 204 1.75 -0.28 10.92
CA ASP A 204 2.16 0.38 9.68
C ASP A 204 3.13 -0.47 8.86
N LEU A 205 3.90 -1.35 9.52
CA LEU A 205 4.75 -2.37 8.88
C LEU A 205 3.98 -3.55 8.31
N LEU A 206 2.68 -3.71 8.58
CA LEU A 206 1.91 -4.84 8.04
C LEU A 206 1.35 -4.59 6.64
N TRP A 207 1.90 -3.61 5.90
CA TRP A 207 1.57 -3.46 4.50
C TRP A 207 2.00 -4.70 3.69
N SER A 208 1.39 -4.96 2.54
CA SER A 208 1.84 -5.96 1.57
C SER A 208 1.54 -5.46 0.15
N ALA A 209 2.24 -5.98 -0.84
CA ALA A 209 1.93 -5.67 -2.23
C ALA A 209 0.68 -6.44 -2.70
N ALA A 210 -0.13 -5.80 -3.52
CA ALA A 210 -1.26 -6.39 -4.22
C ALA A 210 -0.92 -6.63 -5.70
N ASP A 211 -1.63 -7.57 -6.31
CA ASP A 211 -1.66 -7.81 -7.76
C ASP A 211 -0.30 -8.26 -8.38
N ALA A 212 -0.19 -8.14 -9.70
CA ALA A 212 0.98 -8.51 -10.50
C ALA A 212 2.21 -7.70 -10.06
N LEU A 213 3.11 -8.36 -9.32
CA LEU A 213 4.26 -7.70 -8.71
C LEU A 213 5.21 -7.15 -9.76
N LEU A 214 5.56 -5.88 -9.60
CA LEU A 214 6.65 -5.22 -10.30
C LEU A 214 7.99 -5.51 -9.62
N PRO A 215 9.11 -5.46 -10.36
CA PRO A 215 10.45 -5.44 -9.78
C PRO A 215 10.63 -4.30 -8.79
N ARG A 216 11.50 -4.49 -7.80
CA ARG A 216 11.91 -3.38 -6.92
C ARG A 216 12.67 -2.33 -7.75
N PRO A 217 12.41 -1.02 -7.57
CA PRO A 217 13.14 0.03 -8.25
C PRO A 217 14.65 -0.07 -8.02
N GLU A 218 15.45 0.00 -9.09
CA GLU A 218 16.91 -0.06 -8.99
C GLU A 218 17.51 1.14 -8.25
N LYS A 219 16.92 2.32 -8.42
CA LYS A 219 17.35 3.54 -7.74
C LYS A 219 16.72 3.59 -6.35
N TRP A 220 17.56 3.54 -5.33
CA TRP A 220 17.14 3.67 -3.94
C TRP A 220 16.43 5.01 -3.69
N ARG A 221 15.29 4.96 -3.00
CA ARG A 221 14.46 6.13 -2.67
C ARG A 221 13.82 6.08 -1.27
N ALA A 222 13.81 4.90 -0.66
CA ALA A 222 13.24 4.64 0.65
C ALA A 222 13.81 3.32 1.20
N PRO A 223 13.90 3.16 2.52
CA PRO A 223 14.34 1.91 3.15
C PRO A 223 13.36 0.76 2.88
N SER A 224 13.82 -0.49 2.92
CA SER A 224 13.02 -1.65 2.51
C SER A 224 11.75 -1.88 3.35
N PHE A 225 11.73 -1.40 4.60
CA PHE A 225 10.56 -1.49 5.47
C PHE A 225 9.46 -0.48 5.10
N SER A 226 9.79 0.55 4.32
CA SER A 226 8.83 1.53 3.82
C SER A 226 8.07 0.98 2.62
N TRP A 227 6.75 1.22 2.60
CA TRP A 227 5.91 0.95 1.42
C TRP A 227 6.36 1.73 0.19
N ALA A 228 7.09 2.85 0.35
CA ALA A 228 7.60 3.64 -0.75
C ALA A 228 8.83 3.00 -1.44
N SER A 229 9.38 1.92 -0.88
CA SER A 229 10.49 1.17 -1.49
C SER A 229 10.08 0.37 -2.73
N VAL A 230 8.78 0.22 -3.00
CA VAL A 230 8.23 -0.53 -4.15
C VAL A 230 7.24 0.33 -4.94
N ASP A 231 6.96 -0.08 -6.18
CA ASP A 231 5.97 0.58 -7.05
C ASP A 231 4.61 -0.12 -7.11
N ASN A 232 4.48 -1.26 -6.41
CA ASN A 232 3.24 -2.02 -6.32
C ASN A 232 2.14 -1.28 -5.57
N VAL A 233 0.89 -1.68 -5.83
CA VAL A 233 -0.25 -1.30 -5.01
C VAL A 233 -0.06 -1.87 -3.61
N VAL A 234 -0.30 -1.05 -2.60
CA VAL A 234 -0.12 -1.36 -1.19
C VAL A 234 -1.48 -1.68 -0.58
N LYS A 235 -1.55 -2.77 0.17
CA LYS A 235 -2.72 -3.16 0.97
C LYS A 235 -2.31 -3.41 2.41
N TYR A 236 -3.27 -3.28 3.31
CA TYR A 236 -3.13 -3.62 4.73
C TYR A 236 -4.13 -4.73 5.12
N PRO A 237 -3.86 -5.47 6.21
CA PRO A 237 -4.79 -6.40 6.81
C PRO A 237 -6.20 -5.84 6.97
N LYS A 238 -7.22 -6.70 6.87
CA LYS A 238 -8.62 -6.29 6.96
C LYS A 238 -8.97 -5.51 8.25
N ARG A 239 -8.32 -5.87 9.38
CA ARG A 239 -8.46 -5.16 10.66
C ARG A 239 -7.88 -3.74 10.65
N LEU A 240 -6.93 -3.48 9.75
CA LEU A 240 -6.21 -2.22 9.60
C LEU A 240 -6.71 -1.39 8.40
N SER A 241 -7.44 -2.01 7.49
CA SER A 241 -8.12 -1.35 6.40
C SER A 241 -9.44 -0.76 6.89
N TYR A 242 -9.74 0.46 6.48
CA TYR A 242 -11.03 1.07 6.79
C TYR A 242 -12.17 0.37 6.02
N GLN A 243 -13.22 -0.03 6.74
CA GLN A 243 -14.51 -0.40 6.16
C GLN A 243 -15.48 0.76 6.36
N THR A 244 -16.09 1.23 5.27
CA THR A 244 -17.11 2.27 5.29
C THR A 244 -18.28 1.86 6.20
N GLY A 245 -18.31 2.38 7.41
CA GLY A 245 -19.52 2.43 8.25
C GLY A 245 -19.93 1.16 8.99
N VAL A 246 -19.12 0.10 9.01
CA VAL A 246 -19.38 -1.06 9.88
C VAL A 246 -18.31 -1.07 10.98
N GLU A 247 -18.75 -0.89 12.22
CA GLU A 247 -17.94 -1.18 13.40
C GLU A 247 -17.66 -2.69 13.40
N ALA A 248 -16.61 -3.12 12.71
CA ALA A 248 -16.04 -4.43 13.00
C ALA A 248 -15.45 -4.34 14.42
N GLU A 249 -15.79 -5.29 15.29
CA GLU A 249 -15.11 -5.44 16.57
C GLU A 249 -13.60 -5.40 16.30
N ALA A 250 -12.89 -4.48 16.94
CA ALA A 250 -11.48 -4.29 16.69
C ALA A 250 -10.75 -5.55 17.15
N GLU A 251 -10.38 -6.43 16.21
CA GLU A 251 -9.56 -7.60 16.50
C GLU A 251 -8.32 -7.14 17.27
N GLN A 252 -8.16 -7.64 18.49
CA GLN A 252 -7.06 -7.25 19.35
C GLN A 252 -5.86 -8.15 19.07
N TYR A 253 -4.70 -7.53 18.87
CA TYR A 253 -3.44 -8.20 18.62
C TYR A 253 -2.45 -7.88 19.71
N GLU A 254 -1.69 -8.89 20.14
CA GLU A 254 -0.55 -8.70 21.01
C GLU A 254 0.76 -8.67 20.20
N PRO A 255 1.69 -7.77 20.53
CA PRO A 255 3.00 -7.72 19.89
C PRO A 255 3.88 -8.90 20.33
N LEU A 256 4.59 -9.50 19.37
CA LEU A 256 5.60 -10.55 19.59
C LEU A 256 7.04 -10.03 19.43
N CYS A 257 7.17 -8.74 19.16
CA CYS A 257 8.44 -8.04 19.03
C CYS A 257 8.33 -6.62 19.58
N THR A 258 9.48 -5.99 19.84
CA THR A 258 9.57 -4.61 20.31
C THR A 258 10.42 -3.77 19.37
N VAL A 259 9.93 -2.58 19.03
CA VAL A 259 10.71 -1.60 18.29
C VAL A 259 11.74 -1.00 19.24
N VAL A 260 13.01 -1.24 18.99
CA VAL A 260 14.14 -0.68 19.75
C VAL A 260 14.48 0.72 19.25
N GLY A 261 14.40 0.93 17.93
CA GLY A 261 14.70 2.21 17.31
C GLY A 261 14.15 2.26 15.90
N ALA A 262 13.85 3.45 15.42
CA ALA A 262 13.45 3.70 14.05
C ALA A 262 13.97 5.08 13.67
N GLU A 263 14.52 5.23 12.48
CA GLU A 263 15.08 6.49 12.01
C GLU A 263 14.85 6.62 10.50
N GLY A 264 14.51 7.82 10.07
CA GLY A 264 14.45 8.20 8.66
C GLY A 264 15.10 9.55 8.51
N ILE A 265 16.22 9.62 7.79
CA ILE A 265 16.95 10.88 7.59
C ILE A 265 16.43 11.53 6.31
N PRO A 266 15.83 12.73 6.38
CA PRO A 266 15.34 13.41 5.21
C PRO A 266 16.49 13.84 4.28
N SER A 267 16.21 13.85 2.98
CA SER A 267 17.12 14.35 1.94
C SER A 267 17.16 15.88 1.88
N GLY A 268 16.13 16.55 2.42
CA GLY A 268 16.00 18.00 2.41
C GLY A 268 15.29 18.52 3.66
N ILE A 269 14.76 19.75 3.57
CA ILE A 269 14.14 20.46 4.70
C ILE A 269 12.80 19.83 5.09
N ASP A 270 12.09 19.21 4.15
CA ASP A 270 10.83 18.52 4.41
C ASP A 270 11.10 17.14 5.04
N ILE A 271 10.93 17.05 6.36
CA ILE A 271 11.12 15.80 7.14
C ILE A 271 10.15 14.69 6.74
N THR A 272 9.05 15.02 6.07
CA THR A 272 8.05 14.07 5.59
C THR A 272 8.20 13.73 4.10
N GLY A 273 9.17 14.36 3.44
CA GLY A 273 9.44 14.20 2.02
C GLY A 273 10.40 13.06 1.73
N ALA A 274 11.28 13.28 0.75
CA ALA A 274 12.29 12.31 0.36
C ALA A 274 13.26 12.04 1.52
N VAL A 275 13.69 10.79 1.64
CA VAL A 275 14.70 10.35 2.60
C VAL A 275 15.99 9.95 1.88
N ARG A 276 17.12 10.09 2.57
CA ARG A 276 18.45 9.64 2.10
C ARG A 276 18.98 8.43 2.87
N TYR A 277 18.33 8.12 4.00
CA TYR A 277 18.64 6.97 4.84
C TYR A 277 17.40 6.56 5.64
N GLY A 278 17.31 5.28 5.98
CA GLY A 278 16.35 4.79 6.96
C GLY A 278 16.86 3.53 7.63
N GLU A 279 16.53 3.36 8.91
CA GLU A 279 16.93 2.21 9.70
C GLU A 279 15.83 1.89 10.71
N LEU A 280 15.53 0.61 10.86
CA LEU A 280 14.56 0.09 11.81
C LEU A 280 15.20 -1.03 12.63
N ARG A 281 15.25 -0.86 13.94
CA ARG A 281 15.74 -1.85 14.90
C ARG A 281 14.57 -2.49 15.62
N ILE A 282 14.38 -3.79 15.41
CA ILE A 282 13.34 -4.58 16.07
C ILE A 282 13.99 -5.71 16.84
N ARG A 283 13.58 -5.88 18.10
CA ARG A 283 13.95 -7.04 18.92
C ARG A 283 12.79 -8.03 18.91
N GLY A 284 13.03 -9.24 18.43
CA GLY A 284 11.97 -10.24 18.23
C GLY A 284 12.50 -11.65 18.02
N ILE A 285 11.58 -12.60 17.87
CA ILE A 285 11.90 -13.97 17.50
C ILE A 285 12.17 -14.03 16.00
N LEU A 286 13.40 -14.43 15.63
CA LEU A 286 13.85 -14.56 14.24
C LEU A 286 14.05 -16.05 13.91
N MET A 287 13.34 -16.54 12.89
CA MET A 287 13.51 -17.90 12.37
C MET A 287 14.27 -17.85 11.05
N LYS A 288 15.04 -18.89 10.76
CA LYS A 288 15.71 -19.09 9.47
C LYS A 288 14.93 -20.12 8.64
N GLY A 289 14.83 -19.90 7.35
CA GLY A 289 14.23 -20.80 6.38
C GLY A 289 14.83 -20.62 4.98
N ILE A 290 14.32 -21.38 4.02
CA ILE A 290 14.79 -21.39 2.64
C ILE A 290 13.67 -20.91 1.72
N LEU A 291 13.95 -19.97 0.82
CA LEU A 291 12.99 -19.48 -0.17
C LEU A 291 12.67 -20.57 -1.19
N LEU A 292 11.39 -20.89 -1.33
CA LEU A 292 10.87 -21.69 -2.42
C LEU A 292 10.11 -20.79 -3.40
N HIS A 293 10.59 -20.74 -4.64
CA HIS A 293 9.77 -20.24 -5.74
C HIS A 293 8.95 -21.38 -6.30
N ARG A 294 7.65 -21.16 -6.53
CA ARG A 294 6.78 -22.15 -7.15
C ARG A 294 6.59 -21.79 -8.63
N PRO A 295 7.13 -22.57 -9.58
CA PRO A 295 6.88 -22.32 -10.99
C PRO A 295 5.40 -22.56 -11.33
N VAL A 296 4.87 -21.80 -12.28
CA VAL A 296 3.57 -22.08 -12.87
C VAL A 296 3.78 -23.15 -13.94
N HIS A 297 3.29 -24.36 -13.73
CA HIS A 297 3.28 -25.38 -14.78
C HIS A 297 2.15 -25.06 -15.76
N TYR A 298 2.49 -24.72 -17.00
CA TYR A 298 1.55 -24.80 -18.11
C TYR A 298 1.50 -26.25 -18.60
N LEU A 299 0.32 -26.87 -18.58
CA LEU A 299 0.02 -27.92 -19.54
C LEU A 299 -0.18 -27.20 -20.88
N ALA A 300 0.88 -27.07 -21.67
CA ALA A 300 0.73 -26.70 -23.07
C ALA A 300 0.08 -27.91 -23.76
N GLU A 301 -1.26 -27.91 -23.85
CA GLU A 301 -1.96 -28.78 -24.79
C GLU A 301 -1.57 -28.35 -26.22
N GLY A 302 -0.52 -28.96 -26.76
CA GLY A 302 -0.16 -28.79 -28.16
C GLY A 302 1.36 -28.82 -28.38
N PHE A 303 1.80 -29.94 -28.93
CA PHE A 303 3.11 -30.24 -29.51
C PHE A 303 4.25 -30.53 -28.54
N ASP A 304 4.65 -31.81 -28.60
CA ASP A 304 5.96 -32.40 -28.28
C ASP A 304 6.32 -32.87 -26.86
N GLY A 305 5.36 -33.02 -25.93
CA GLY A 305 5.48 -33.96 -24.80
C GLY A 305 6.73 -33.83 -23.93
N LYS A 306 7.41 -32.67 -23.97
CA LYS A 306 8.52 -32.34 -23.08
C LYS A 306 8.01 -31.33 -22.07
N ASP A 307 7.97 -31.74 -20.81
CA ASP A 307 7.76 -30.83 -19.68
C ASP A 307 8.90 -29.81 -19.63
N THR A 308 8.75 -28.66 -20.30
CA THR A 308 9.68 -27.54 -20.14
C THR A 308 9.25 -26.73 -18.92
N VAL A 309 10.04 -26.81 -17.84
CA VAL A 309 9.92 -25.92 -16.68
C VAL A 309 10.41 -24.53 -17.10
N ALA A 310 9.49 -23.63 -17.44
CA ALA A 310 9.79 -22.22 -17.70
C ALA A 310 9.32 -21.38 -16.50
N TYR A 311 10.25 -20.64 -15.88
CA TYR A 311 9.91 -19.54 -14.97
C TYR A 311 9.46 -18.34 -15.81
N GLU A 312 8.18 -18.27 -16.18
CA GLU A 312 7.65 -17.09 -16.89
C GLU A 312 7.43 -15.92 -15.92
N PRO A 313 8.04 -14.74 -16.15
CA PRO A 313 7.91 -13.58 -15.25
C PRO A 313 6.56 -12.86 -15.27
N ALA A 314 5.64 -13.21 -16.19
CA ALA A 314 4.65 -12.25 -16.69
C ALA A 314 3.18 -12.67 -16.59
N LYS A 315 2.87 -13.88 -16.13
CA LYS A 315 1.49 -14.28 -15.83
C LYS A 315 1.46 -14.79 -14.40
N GLU A 316 0.68 -14.07 -13.59
CA GLU A 316 0.28 -14.38 -12.21
C GLU A 316 0.80 -15.72 -11.71
N PHE A 317 1.75 -15.71 -10.76
CA PHE A 317 2.04 -16.91 -10.01
C PHE A 317 0.71 -17.45 -9.46
N ALA A 318 0.27 -18.61 -9.96
CA ALA A 318 -0.92 -19.27 -9.44
C ALA A 318 -0.79 -19.56 -7.93
N TYR A 319 0.45 -19.56 -7.41
CA TYR A 319 0.77 -19.76 -6.01
C TYR A 319 1.80 -18.76 -5.49
N PRO A 320 1.54 -18.08 -4.35
CA PRO A 320 2.51 -17.17 -3.75
C PRO A 320 3.82 -17.89 -3.37
N PRO A 321 4.96 -17.16 -3.28
CA PRO A 321 6.20 -17.74 -2.79
C PRO A 321 6.04 -18.20 -1.34
N SER A 322 6.92 -19.12 -0.94
CA SER A 322 6.89 -19.70 0.40
C SER A 322 8.29 -19.87 0.98
N VAL A 323 8.34 -20.02 2.29
CA VAL A 323 9.56 -20.28 3.06
C VAL A 323 9.44 -21.67 3.67
N LEU A 324 10.40 -22.55 3.36
CA LEU A 324 10.55 -23.83 4.04
C LEU A 324 11.27 -23.62 5.38
N LEU A 325 10.59 -23.96 6.47
CA LEU A 325 11.09 -23.92 7.84
C LEU A 325 11.48 -25.34 8.32
N HIS A 326 11.95 -25.45 9.56
CA HIS A 326 12.24 -26.74 10.21
C HIS A 326 10.97 -27.65 10.25
N GLU A 327 11.17 -28.97 10.18
CA GLU A 327 10.10 -30.01 10.14
C GLU A 327 9.20 -29.97 8.89
N ASP A 328 9.74 -29.61 7.72
CA ASP A 328 9.00 -29.55 6.45
C ASP A 328 7.76 -28.64 6.48
N LYS A 329 7.76 -27.67 7.41
CA LYS A 329 6.69 -26.68 7.57
C LYS A 329 6.90 -25.56 6.58
N GLU A 330 5.93 -25.40 5.69
CA GLU A 330 5.97 -24.38 4.65
C GLU A 330 5.09 -23.18 5.02
N LEU A 331 5.68 -21.98 4.94
CA LEU A 331 5.01 -20.72 5.22
C LEU A 331 4.86 -19.89 3.94
N PHE A 332 3.63 -19.70 3.48
CA PHE A 332 3.33 -18.80 2.36
C PHE A 332 3.39 -17.34 2.79
N PHE A 333 3.80 -16.47 1.88
CA PHE A 333 3.85 -15.04 2.14
C PHE A 333 3.56 -14.19 0.91
N SER A 334 3.10 -12.96 1.15
CA SER A 334 2.97 -11.94 0.11
C SER A 334 4.31 -11.26 -0.07
N ALA A 335 4.97 -11.47 -1.20
CA ALA A 335 6.20 -10.76 -1.52
C ALA A 335 5.94 -9.27 -1.79
N ASP A 336 6.88 -8.41 -1.42
CA ASP A 336 6.76 -6.95 -1.60
C ASP A 336 6.98 -6.52 -3.07
N TYR A 337 7.70 -7.34 -3.84
CA TYR A 337 8.07 -7.13 -5.24
C TYR A 337 8.33 -8.46 -5.93
N ALA A 338 8.50 -8.44 -7.26
CA ALA A 338 8.82 -9.64 -8.03
C ALA A 338 10.24 -10.14 -7.71
N LEU A 339 10.33 -11.07 -6.73
CA LEU A 339 11.60 -11.57 -6.20
C LEU A 339 12.47 -12.26 -7.24
N HIS A 340 11.85 -12.85 -8.27
CA HIS A 340 12.50 -13.63 -9.33
C HIS A 340 13.05 -12.76 -10.48
N CYS A 341 12.67 -11.47 -10.55
CA CYS A 341 13.11 -10.63 -11.64
C CYS A 341 14.63 -10.39 -11.55
N PRO A 342 15.38 -10.59 -12.66
CA PRO A 342 16.80 -10.27 -12.70
C PRO A 342 17.06 -8.82 -12.32
N GLY A 343 18.15 -8.58 -11.59
CA GLY A 343 18.55 -7.25 -11.14
C GLY A 343 19.18 -7.27 -9.74
N PRO A 344 19.53 -6.10 -9.19
CA PRO A 344 20.21 -5.99 -7.88
C PRO A 344 19.36 -6.51 -6.71
N HIS A 345 18.05 -6.67 -6.93
CA HIS A 345 17.11 -7.15 -5.92
C HIS A 345 16.64 -8.59 -6.13
N HIS A 346 17.14 -9.31 -7.13
CA HIS A 346 16.81 -10.73 -7.33
C HIS A 346 17.12 -11.55 -6.07
N VAL A 347 16.16 -12.36 -5.62
CA VAL A 347 16.33 -13.38 -4.59
C VAL A 347 16.14 -14.76 -5.23
N PHE A 348 17.23 -15.51 -5.38
CA PHE A 348 17.22 -16.82 -6.01
C PHE A 348 16.40 -17.84 -5.19
N PRO A 349 15.79 -18.84 -5.85
CA PRO A 349 15.33 -20.04 -5.17
C PRO A 349 16.46 -20.66 -4.34
N GLY A 350 16.15 -21.16 -3.15
CA GLY A 350 17.15 -21.70 -2.23
C GLY A 350 17.81 -20.64 -1.33
N ALA A 351 17.55 -19.35 -1.55
CA ALA A 351 18.12 -18.30 -0.70
C ALA A 351 17.69 -18.45 0.76
N THR A 352 18.62 -18.17 1.68
CA THR A 352 18.33 -18.07 3.11
C THR A 352 17.41 -16.88 3.38
N ILE A 353 16.27 -17.15 4.00
CA ILE A 353 15.27 -16.15 4.41
C ILE A 353 15.11 -16.18 5.92
N HIS A 354 14.81 -15.02 6.49
CA HIS A 354 14.56 -14.86 7.91
C HIS A 354 13.11 -14.39 8.16
N VAL A 355 12.43 -15.03 9.09
CA VAL A 355 11.03 -14.77 9.45
C VAL A 355 10.99 -14.15 10.84
N LEU A 356 10.67 -12.86 10.91
CA LEU A 356 10.56 -12.09 12.16
C LEU A 356 9.10 -12.03 12.60
N ARG A 357 8.77 -12.63 13.76
CA ARG A 357 7.40 -12.61 14.28
C ARG A 357 7.01 -11.22 14.75
N MET A 358 5.88 -10.71 14.26
CA MET A 358 5.45 -9.34 14.54
C MET A 358 4.35 -9.30 15.60
N GLN A 359 3.20 -9.89 15.31
CA GLN A 359 1.98 -9.79 16.12
C GLN A 359 1.09 -11.02 15.93
N ARG A 360 0.24 -11.32 16.90
CA ARG A 360 -0.78 -12.39 16.80
C ARG A 360 -2.11 -11.95 17.44
N PRO A 361 -3.26 -12.51 17.02
CA PRO A 361 -4.54 -12.22 17.64
C PRO A 361 -4.59 -12.77 19.08
N ILE A 362 -5.12 -11.96 20.00
CA ILE A 362 -5.22 -12.29 21.44
C ILE A 362 -6.18 -13.46 21.66
N ASP A 363 -7.29 -13.49 20.94
CA ASP A 363 -8.28 -14.56 20.99
C ASP A 363 -7.87 -15.79 20.15
N HIS A 364 -6.72 -15.71 19.48
CA HIS A 364 -6.19 -16.71 18.56
C HIS A 364 -7.09 -16.99 17.34
N ASN A 365 -8.07 -16.11 17.07
CA ASN A 365 -8.89 -16.15 15.86
C ASN A 365 -8.36 -15.13 14.86
N GLY A 366 -7.75 -15.64 13.79
CA GLY A 366 -7.15 -14.81 12.76
C GLY A 366 -5.68 -15.14 12.54
N PRO A 367 -5.02 -14.42 11.64
CA PRO A 367 -3.65 -14.73 11.26
C PRO A 367 -2.60 -14.13 12.19
N ASP A 368 -1.52 -14.86 12.42
CA ASP A 368 -0.28 -14.27 12.90
C ASP A 368 0.39 -13.48 11.76
N TYR A 369 1.06 -12.38 12.08
CA TYR A 369 1.83 -11.61 11.11
C TYR A 369 3.33 -11.75 11.36
N SER A 370 4.09 -11.98 10.29
CA SER A 370 5.56 -12.03 10.33
C SER A 370 6.17 -11.31 9.13
N LEU A 371 7.25 -10.55 9.38
CA LEU A 371 8.04 -9.96 8.30
C LEU A 371 8.97 -11.01 7.70
N ILE A 372 9.08 -11.01 6.38
CA ILE A 372 10.00 -11.85 5.62
C ILE A 372 11.20 -10.99 5.21
N LEU A 373 12.38 -11.41 5.63
CA LEU A 373 13.61 -10.64 5.56
C LEU A 373 14.69 -11.44 4.81
N ARG A 374 15.47 -10.75 3.98
CA ARG A 374 16.74 -11.27 3.46
C ARG A 374 17.89 -10.57 4.16
N ARG A 375 18.99 -11.28 4.40
CA ARG A 375 20.19 -10.67 4.94
C ARG A 375 20.97 -9.99 3.82
N VAL A 376 21.48 -8.78 4.08
CA VAL A 376 22.30 -8.05 3.12
C VAL A 376 23.73 -8.59 3.16
N GLY A 377 24.30 -8.91 2.00
CA GLY A 377 25.67 -9.42 1.85
C GLY A 377 25.84 -10.92 2.13
N GLU A 378 24.76 -11.67 2.36
CA GLU A 378 24.82 -13.13 2.42
C GLU A 378 24.89 -13.68 0.98
N ALA A 379 25.90 -14.52 0.69
CA ALA A 379 26.05 -15.14 -0.62
C ALA A 379 24.82 -16.00 -0.94
N GLN A 380 24.29 -15.89 -2.15
CA GLN A 380 23.14 -16.69 -2.54
C GLN A 380 23.63 -18.12 -2.83
N VAL A 381 23.29 -19.04 -1.92
CA VAL A 381 23.66 -20.45 -2.02
C VAL A 381 23.03 -21.04 -3.28
N THR A 382 23.84 -21.64 -4.14
CA THR A 382 23.36 -22.31 -5.35
C THR A 382 22.67 -23.63 -4.99
N PRO A 383 21.72 -24.13 -5.82
CA PRO A 383 20.89 -25.31 -5.51
C PRO A 383 21.63 -26.63 -5.25
N GLU A 384 22.95 -26.66 -5.35
CA GLU A 384 23.78 -27.87 -5.21
C GLU A 384 24.31 -28.11 -3.78
N GLU A 385 24.15 -27.16 -2.85
CA GLU A 385 24.68 -27.27 -1.48
C GLU A 385 23.58 -27.51 -0.42
N HIS A 386 22.75 -28.53 -0.65
CA HIS A 386 21.78 -28.99 0.36
C HIS A 386 22.45 -29.95 1.36
N GLN A 387 23.13 -29.42 2.38
CA GLN A 387 23.37 -30.16 3.63
C GLN A 387 23.10 -29.32 4.88
N ARG A 388 22.20 -29.88 5.71
CA ARG A 388 21.88 -29.60 7.12
C ARG A 388 22.72 -28.50 7.79
N LEU A 389 22.08 -27.41 8.18
CA LEU A 389 22.61 -26.54 9.24
C LEU A 389 21.54 -26.26 10.31
N GLY A 390 21.78 -26.87 11.46
CA GLY A 390 21.10 -26.58 12.72
C GLY A 390 21.43 -25.18 13.24
N ALA A 391 20.66 -24.78 14.24
CA ALA A 391 20.76 -23.51 14.93
C ALA A 391 22.17 -23.23 15.48
N THR A 392 22.69 -22.02 15.29
CA THR A 392 23.23 -21.17 16.37
C THR A 392 23.73 -19.80 15.87
N TYR A 393 23.43 -18.81 16.71
CA TYR A 393 23.97 -17.45 16.94
C TYR A 393 25.20 -16.93 16.20
N VAL A 394 25.12 -15.67 15.75
CA VAL A 394 26.24 -14.71 15.75
C VAL A 394 25.75 -13.29 16.13
N GLN A 395 26.41 -12.70 17.14
CA GLN A 395 26.35 -11.29 17.52
C GLN A 395 27.26 -10.44 16.60
N ASN A 396 26.66 -9.49 15.88
CA ASN A 396 27.11 -8.12 15.56
C ASN A 396 26.44 -7.63 14.26
N GLY A 397 25.37 -6.84 14.45
CA GLY A 397 24.80 -5.89 13.48
C GLY A 397 24.49 -6.40 12.08
N HIS A 398 23.93 -7.59 11.90
CA HIS A 398 23.49 -8.03 10.57
C HIS A 398 22.36 -7.12 10.08
N LYS A 399 22.53 -6.58 8.86
CA LYS A 399 21.53 -5.74 8.18
C LYS A 399 20.64 -6.62 7.32
N TYR A 400 19.36 -6.30 7.31
CA TYR A 400 18.34 -7.03 6.59
C TYR A 400 17.56 -6.09 5.67
N GLU A 401 17.05 -6.65 4.58
CA GLU A 401 16.03 -6.01 3.77
C GLU A 401 14.74 -6.79 3.89
N ARG A 402 13.64 -6.08 4.07
CA ARG A 402 12.30 -6.66 3.99
C ARG A 402 11.97 -7.01 2.55
N ILE A 403 11.43 -8.21 2.35
CA ILE A 403 11.02 -8.74 1.04
C ILE A 403 9.58 -9.24 0.98
N GLY A 404 8.87 -9.28 2.12
CA GLY A 404 7.47 -9.68 2.14
C GLY A 404 6.85 -9.69 3.53
N LEU A 405 5.56 -10.04 3.56
CA LEU A 405 4.74 -10.22 4.75
C LEU A 405 4.07 -11.58 4.70
N ALA A 406 4.27 -12.41 5.72
CA ALA A 406 3.48 -13.60 5.95
C ALA A 406 2.28 -13.27 6.83
N ASP A 407 1.12 -13.69 6.35
CA ASP A 407 -0.15 -13.77 7.08
C ASP A 407 -0.38 -15.27 7.31
N ILE A 408 -0.22 -15.74 8.55
CA ILE A 408 -0.34 -17.16 8.90
C ILE A 408 -1.82 -17.51 9.08
N SER A 409 -2.66 -17.19 8.10
CA SER A 409 -4.03 -17.75 8.00
C SER A 409 -3.97 -19.09 7.27
N GLY A 410 -3.51 -20.13 7.98
CA GLY A 410 -3.66 -21.51 7.50
C GLY A 410 -2.39 -22.18 6.98
N ALA A 411 -1.27 -22.07 7.71
CA ALA A 411 -0.41 -23.24 7.78
C ALA A 411 -1.27 -24.38 8.34
N ARG A 412 -1.67 -25.35 7.50
CA ARG A 412 -2.00 -26.66 8.03
C ARG A 412 -0.77 -27.09 8.84
N VAL A 413 -1.01 -27.59 10.04
CA VAL A 413 -0.02 -28.14 10.98
C VAL A 413 0.71 -27.08 11.83
N LEU A 414 0.05 -26.64 12.90
CA LEU A 414 0.63 -26.76 14.24
C LEU A 414 -0.50 -27.12 15.20
N ASP A 415 -0.40 -28.26 15.90
CA ASP A 415 -1.29 -28.54 17.03
C ASP A 415 -1.04 -27.53 18.19
N ALA A 416 -1.89 -27.55 19.22
CA ALA A 416 -1.78 -26.63 20.35
C ALA A 416 -0.44 -26.76 21.13
N GLN A 417 0.17 -27.94 21.10
CA GLN A 417 1.47 -28.29 21.70
C GLN A 417 2.64 -27.73 20.88
N GLU A 418 2.54 -27.75 19.55
CA GLU A 418 3.56 -27.20 18.64
C GLU A 418 3.51 -25.67 18.58
N LYS A 419 2.32 -25.07 18.68
CA LYS A 419 2.18 -23.63 18.96
C LYS A 419 2.88 -23.27 20.28
N HIS A 420 2.92 -24.16 21.26
CA HIS A 420 3.62 -23.96 22.53
C HIS A 420 5.15 -24.05 22.39
N GLN A 421 5.70 -25.02 21.63
CA GLN A 421 7.15 -25.07 21.37
C GLN A 421 7.67 -23.89 20.53
N PHE A 422 6.87 -23.39 19.58
CA PHE A 422 7.19 -22.14 18.87
C PHE A 422 7.06 -20.90 19.75
N ARG A 423 6.33 -20.98 20.88
CA ARG A 423 6.20 -19.93 21.90
C ARG A 423 7.33 -19.94 22.93
N THR A 424 8.07 -21.04 23.10
CA THR A 424 9.06 -21.21 24.18
C THR A 424 10.50 -20.86 23.81
N ARG A 425 10.80 -20.49 22.56
CA ARG A 425 12.10 -19.86 22.23
C ARG A 425 12.15 -18.46 22.85
N THR A 426 12.88 -18.35 23.95
CA THR A 426 13.04 -17.12 24.77
C THR A 426 14.14 -16.18 24.27
N GLU A 427 14.79 -16.54 23.18
CA GLU A 427 15.98 -15.86 22.67
C GLU A 427 15.60 -14.80 21.63
N TYR A 428 15.47 -13.57 22.12
CA TYR A 428 15.18 -12.40 21.28
C TYR A 428 16.44 -11.93 20.55
N THR A 429 16.32 -11.77 19.23
CA THR A 429 17.39 -11.22 18.38
C THR A 429 17.05 -9.79 18.00
N GLU A 430 18.04 -8.91 18.05
CA GLU A 430 17.92 -7.55 17.50
C GLU A 430 18.24 -7.56 16.00
N VAL A 431 17.28 -7.11 15.21
CA VAL A 431 17.30 -7.11 13.74
C VAL A 431 17.34 -5.66 13.27
N VAL A 432 18.30 -5.33 12.40
CA VAL A 432 18.42 -4.01 11.78
C VAL A 432 17.93 -4.10 10.34
N ILE A 433 16.79 -3.50 10.03
CA ILE A 433 16.20 -3.46 8.70
C ILE A 433 16.52 -2.11 8.05
N ILE A 434 17.09 -2.12 6.84
CA ILE A 434 17.51 -0.92 6.10
C ILE A 434 16.75 -0.69 4.80
#